data_AF-A0AAW7YNP2-F1
#
_entry.id   AF-A0AAW7YNP2-F1
#
_cell.length_a   1.000
_cell.length_b   1.000
_cell.length_c   1.000
_cell.angle_alpha   90.00
_cell.angle_beta   90.00
_cell.angle_gamma   90.00
#
_symmetry.space_group_name_H-M   'P 1'
#
loop_
_entity.id
_entity.type
_entity.pdbx_description
1 polymer ?
#
loop_
_entity_poly.entity_id
_entity_poly.type
_entity_poly.pdbx_seq_one_letter_code
_entity_poly.pdbx_strand_id
1 'polypeptide(L)'
;MNFMKMSDQEILAIATPIMDNLMQASTDINHAKHVQDFTDRAKAIVTKEHLAWVCEKYQSEKGTWGKRELIAVLKRPDSAAIIWKQFCSKVEGEYVAEIVLTHQNGRFLVDHAMVF
;
A
#
# COMPACT_ATOMS: atom_id res chain seq x y z
N MET A 1 10.79 14.25 9.45
CA MET A 1 10.64 13.08 10.36
C MET A 1 11.84 12.17 10.14
N ASN A 2 12.36 11.49 11.18
CA ASN A 2 13.38 10.46 11.01
C ASN A 2 12.82 9.09 11.39
N PHE A 3 12.53 8.23 10.40
CA PHE A 3 11.90 6.93 10.63
C PHE A 3 12.78 5.97 11.42
N MET A 4 14.11 6.11 11.38
CA MET A 4 15.03 5.28 12.18
C MET A 4 14.83 5.46 13.70
N LYS A 5 14.24 6.58 14.12
CA LYS A 5 13.93 6.87 15.53
C LYS A 5 12.57 6.36 15.96
N MET A 6 11.75 5.87 15.03
CA MET A 6 10.44 5.31 15.32
C MET A 6 10.57 3.79 15.55
N SER A 7 9.76 3.30 16.47
CA SER A 7 9.50 1.87 16.63
C SER A 7 8.70 1.36 15.43
N ASP A 8 8.81 0.06 15.18
CA ASP A 8 8.06 -0.57 14.09
C ASP A 8 6.55 -0.50 14.39
N GLN A 9 6.14 -0.57 15.66
CA GLN A 9 4.75 -0.42 16.07
C GLN A 9 4.17 0.97 15.74
N GLU A 10 4.94 2.05 15.94
CA GLU A 10 4.51 3.41 15.56
C GLU A 10 4.36 3.54 14.04
N ILE A 11 5.29 2.98 13.27
CA ILE A 11 5.22 2.99 11.80
C ILE A 11 4.00 2.19 11.33
N LEU A 12 3.74 1.03 11.94
CA LEU A 12 2.60 0.18 11.59
C LEU A 12 1.25 0.82 11.95
N ALA A 13 1.17 1.54 13.07
CA ALA A 13 -0.03 2.29 13.45
C ALA A 13 -0.42 3.33 12.40
N ILE A 14 0.56 3.86 11.65
CA ILE A 14 0.34 4.78 10.54
C ILE A 14 0.07 4.02 9.23
N ALA A 15 0.92 3.04 8.92
CA ALA A 15 0.90 2.34 7.62
C ALA A 15 -0.33 1.45 7.44
N THR A 16 -0.81 0.81 8.51
CA THR A 16 -1.93 -0.14 8.47
C THR A 16 -3.22 0.48 7.95
N PRO A 17 -3.76 1.59 8.54
CA PRO A 17 -4.99 2.20 8.03
C PRO A 17 -4.86 2.74 6.59
N ILE A 18 -3.66 3.20 6.20
CA ILE A 18 -3.39 3.63 4.82
C ILE A 18 -3.46 2.43 3.86
N MET A 19 -2.82 1.32 4.22
CA MET A 19 -2.83 0.09 3.43
C MET A 19 -4.23 -0.54 3.36
N ASP A 20 -4.99 -0.50 4.45
CA ASP A 20 -6.39 -0.94 4.49
C ASP A 20 -7.25 -0.14 3.51
N ASN A 21 -7.11 1.19 3.51
CA ASN A 21 -7.79 2.05 2.55
C ASN A 21 -7.37 1.75 1.09
N LEU A 22 -6.07 1.57 0.82
CA LEU A 22 -5.58 1.24 -0.53
C LEU A 22 -6.21 -0.05 -1.07
N MET A 23 -6.28 -1.06 -0.22
CA MET A 23 -6.79 -2.39 -0.55
C MET A 23 -8.31 -2.36 -0.75
N GLN A 24 -9.04 -1.65 0.12
CA GLN A 24 -10.47 -1.46 -0.08
C GLN A 24 -10.76 -0.64 -1.33
N ALA A 25 -10.04 0.47 -1.55
CA ALA A 25 -10.25 1.34 -2.69
C ALA A 25 -9.93 0.64 -4.03
N SER A 26 -8.94 -0.26 -4.08
CA SER A 26 -8.68 -1.08 -5.27
C SER A 26 -9.77 -2.15 -5.49
N THR A 27 -10.30 -2.72 -4.41
CA THR A 27 -11.47 -3.64 -4.49
C THR A 27 -12.69 -2.92 -5.05
N ASP A 28 -12.95 -1.71 -4.58
CA ASP A 28 -14.06 -0.85 -5.00
C ASP A 28 -13.81 -0.14 -6.34
N ILE A 29 -12.60 -0.26 -6.91
CA ILE A 29 -12.13 0.48 -8.09
C ILE A 29 -12.35 2.01 -7.92
N ASN A 30 -12.13 2.50 -6.70
CA ASN A 30 -12.29 3.89 -6.32
C ASN A 30 -10.96 4.64 -6.36
N HIS A 31 -10.69 5.29 -7.49
CA HIS A 31 -9.46 6.04 -7.71
C HIS A 31 -9.21 7.15 -6.68
N ALA A 32 -10.22 7.96 -6.36
CA ALA A 32 -10.06 9.08 -5.45
C ALA A 32 -9.63 8.63 -4.05
N LYS A 33 -10.24 7.56 -3.53
CA LYS A 33 -9.83 6.95 -2.27
C LYS A 33 -8.46 6.29 -2.38
N HIS A 34 -8.19 5.60 -3.49
CA HIS A 34 -6.94 4.86 -3.69
C HIS A 34 -5.72 5.79 -3.63
N VAL A 35 -5.81 6.97 -4.25
CA VAL A 35 -4.65 7.88 -4.33
C VAL A 35 -4.62 8.93 -3.21
N GLN A 36 -5.55 8.95 -2.26
CA GLN A 36 -5.69 10.07 -1.30
C GLN A 36 -4.43 10.33 -0.45
N ASP A 37 -3.71 9.26 -0.10
CA ASP A 37 -2.52 9.27 0.75
C ASP A 37 -1.22 9.13 -0.06
N PHE A 38 -1.28 9.27 -1.38
CA PHE A 38 -0.09 9.21 -2.24
C PHE A 38 0.66 10.54 -2.28
N THR A 39 1.97 10.47 -2.48
CA THR A 39 2.77 11.62 -2.91
C THR A 39 2.28 12.11 -4.28
N ASP A 40 2.51 13.39 -4.61
CA ASP A 40 2.07 13.92 -5.92
C ASP A 40 2.72 13.17 -7.08
N ARG A 41 3.96 12.71 -6.89
CA ARG A 41 4.67 11.83 -7.82
C ARG A 41 3.94 10.50 -8.02
N ALA A 42 3.58 9.80 -6.94
CA ALA A 42 2.87 8.53 -7.02
C ALA A 42 1.45 8.69 -7.61
N LYS A 43 0.74 9.77 -7.24
CA LYS A 43 -0.57 10.14 -7.82
C LYS A 43 -0.51 10.33 -9.33
N ALA A 44 0.54 10.96 -9.84
CA ALA A 44 0.67 11.24 -11.27
C ALA A 44 0.81 9.98 -12.13
N ILE A 45 1.22 8.84 -11.54
CA ILE A 45 1.42 7.57 -12.27
C ILE A 45 0.12 6.77 -12.34
N VAL A 46 -0.72 6.84 -11.31
CA VAL A 46 -1.95 6.05 -11.22
C VAL A 46 -3.12 6.86 -11.76
N THR A 47 -3.42 6.76 -13.05
CA THR A 47 -4.65 7.33 -13.62
C THR A 47 -5.87 6.49 -13.25
N LYS A 48 -7.09 7.02 -13.47
CA LYS A 48 -8.34 6.30 -13.23
C LYS A 48 -8.43 5.05 -14.11
N GLU A 49 -8.09 5.20 -15.38
CA GLU A 49 -8.13 4.15 -16.39
C GLU A 49 -7.09 3.07 -16.08
N HIS A 50 -5.88 3.48 -15.69
CA HIS A 50 -4.83 2.56 -15.29
C HIS A 50 -5.23 1.77 -14.04
N LEU A 51 -5.77 2.42 -13.01
CA LEU A 51 -6.25 1.74 -11.81
C LEU A 51 -7.33 0.72 -12.14
N ALA A 52 -8.34 1.10 -12.92
CA ALA A 52 -9.43 0.20 -13.31
C ALA A 52 -8.90 -1.04 -14.01
N TRP A 53 -8.03 -0.86 -15.02
CA TRP A 53 -7.43 -1.97 -15.75
C TRP A 53 -6.62 -2.91 -14.84
N VAL A 54 -5.75 -2.37 -13.97
CA VAL A 54 -4.97 -3.18 -13.01
C VAL A 54 -5.91 -3.94 -12.08
N CYS A 55 -6.96 -3.27 -11.58
CA CYS A 55 -7.91 -3.84 -10.63
C CYS A 55 -8.72 -4.97 -11.24
N GLU A 56 -9.33 -4.75 -12.39
CA GLU A 56 -10.08 -5.78 -13.12
C GLU A 56 -9.20 -7.00 -13.42
N LYS A 57 -7.96 -6.77 -13.86
CA LYS A 57 -7.00 -7.83 -14.13
C LYS A 57 -6.71 -8.65 -12.87
N TYR A 58 -6.23 -8.03 -11.79
CA TYR A 58 -5.89 -8.80 -10.59
C TYR A 58 -7.13 -9.45 -9.95
N GLN A 59 -8.31 -8.82 -10.00
CA GLN A 59 -9.53 -9.39 -9.43
C GLN A 59 -10.03 -10.61 -10.22
N SER A 60 -9.81 -10.62 -11.54
CA SER A 60 -10.10 -11.78 -12.38
C SER A 60 -9.18 -12.97 -12.03
N GLU A 61 -7.89 -12.71 -11.87
CA GLU A 61 -6.84 -13.72 -11.61
C GLU A 61 -6.80 -14.20 -10.16
N LYS A 62 -6.88 -13.27 -9.20
CA LYS A 62 -6.55 -13.47 -7.78
C LYS A 62 -7.75 -13.29 -6.85
N GLY A 63 -8.81 -12.63 -7.31
CA GLY A 63 -9.98 -12.30 -6.50
C GLY A 63 -9.79 -11.04 -5.66
N THR A 64 -10.39 -10.99 -4.48
CA THR A 64 -10.26 -9.85 -3.56
C THR A 64 -9.12 -10.08 -2.58
N TRP A 65 -8.63 -8.98 -1.98
CA TRP A 65 -7.60 -9.04 -0.96
C TRP A 65 -8.10 -9.71 0.31
N GLY A 66 -7.32 -10.66 0.82
CA GLY A 66 -7.51 -11.31 2.11
C GLY A 66 -6.63 -10.70 3.20
N LYS A 67 -6.39 -11.49 4.26
CA LYS A 67 -5.56 -11.08 5.40
C LYS A 67 -4.15 -10.67 4.97
N ARG A 68 -3.50 -9.83 5.79
CA ARG A 68 -2.09 -9.47 5.71
C ARG A 68 -1.35 -9.91 6.96
N GLU A 69 -0.12 -10.38 6.80
CA GLU A 69 0.79 -10.71 7.91
C GLU A 69 2.11 -9.96 7.73
N LEU A 70 2.58 -9.27 8.77
CA LEU A 70 3.81 -8.48 8.68
C LEU A 70 5.03 -9.38 8.42
N ILE A 71 5.86 -9.00 7.45
CA ILE A 71 7.18 -9.61 7.21
C ILE A 71 8.26 -8.72 7.83
N ALA A 72 8.30 -7.44 7.46
CA ALA A 72 9.37 -6.54 7.87
C ALA A 72 8.97 -5.06 7.79
N VAL A 73 9.65 -4.26 8.62
CA VAL A 73 9.71 -2.79 8.50
C VAL A 73 11.17 -2.42 8.25
N LEU A 74 11.48 -1.95 7.04
CA LEU A 74 12.83 -1.54 6.64
C LEU A 74 12.93 -0.02 6.71
N LYS A 75 13.76 0.49 7.61
CA LYS A 75 13.82 1.92 7.93
C LYS A 75 15.02 2.58 7.26
N ARG A 76 14.79 3.78 6.75
CA ARG A 76 15.80 4.76 6.33
C ARG A 76 15.53 6.07 7.06
N PRO A 77 16.44 7.04 7.08
CA PRO A 77 16.16 8.31 7.73
C PRO A 77 14.88 8.99 7.22
N ASP A 78 14.64 8.98 5.92
CA ASP A 78 13.56 9.73 5.25
C ASP A 78 12.31 8.90 4.91
N SER A 79 12.38 7.57 5.07
CA SER A 79 11.33 6.67 4.60
C SER A 79 11.33 5.34 5.37
N ALA A 80 10.21 4.65 5.33
CA ALA A 80 10.09 3.27 5.79
C ALA A 80 9.38 2.42 4.73
N ALA A 81 9.97 1.28 4.36
CA ALA A 81 9.28 0.26 3.57
C ALA A 81 8.63 -0.74 4.52
N ILE A 82 7.36 -1.04 4.29
CA ILE A 82 6.61 -2.02 5.07
C ILE A 82 6.19 -3.13 4.13
N ILE A 83 6.48 -4.37 4.52
CA ILE A 83 6.31 -5.56 3.69
C ILE A 83 5.41 -6.54 4.44
N TRP A 84 4.38 -7.04 3.77
CA TRP A 84 3.45 -8.03 4.29
C TRP A 84 3.37 -9.24 3.35
N LYS A 85 3.10 -10.41 3.93
CA LYS A 85 2.44 -11.50 3.21
C LYS A 85 1.01 -11.07 2.93
N GLN A 86 0.58 -11.20 1.69
CA GLN A 86 -0.77 -10.89 1.23
C GLN A 86 -1.43 -12.16 0.70
N PHE A 87 -2.62 -12.44 1.22
CA PHE A 87 -3.45 -13.55 0.77
C PHE A 87 -4.55 -13.04 -0.16
N CYS A 88 -5.02 -13.87 -1.10
CA CYS A 88 -6.08 -13.49 -2.05
C CYS A 88 -7.19 -14.56 -2.05
N SER A 89 -8.39 -14.20 -2.49
CA SER A 89 -9.57 -15.07 -2.33
C SER A 89 -9.68 -16.21 -3.37
N LYS A 90 -9.03 -16.12 -4.54
CA LYS A 90 -9.13 -17.13 -5.62
C LYS A 90 -7.88 -17.95 -5.86
N VAL A 91 -6.77 -17.63 -5.19
CA VAL A 91 -5.46 -18.28 -5.43
C VAL A 91 -4.86 -18.71 -4.11
N GLU A 92 -4.18 -19.85 -4.14
CA GLU A 92 -3.38 -20.33 -3.02
C GLU A 92 -2.00 -19.65 -3.00
N GLY A 93 -1.34 -19.69 -1.84
CA GLY A 93 -0.02 -19.12 -1.65
C GLY A 93 -0.03 -17.68 -1.13
N GLU A 94 1.18 -17.16 -0.95
CA GLU A 94 1.46 -15.86 -0.33
C GLU A 94 2.04 -14.92 -1.40
N TYR A 95 1.48 -13.72 -1.51
CA TYR A 95 2.02 -12.64 -2.33
C TYR A 95 2.79 -11.66 -1.46
N VAL A 96 3.67 -10.87 -2.05
CA VAL A 96 4.30 -9.75 -1.36
C VAL A 96 3.44 -8.53 -1.57
N ALA A 97 2.97 -7.92 -0.49
CA ALA A 97 2.41 -6.57 -0.52
C ALA A 97 3.39 -5.61 0.16
N GLU A 98 3.66 -4.49 -0.48
CA GLU A 98 4.58 -3.48 0.06
C GLU A 98 4.07 -2.06 -0.13
N ILE A 99 4.42 -1.20 0.82
CA ILE A 99 4.35 0.26 0.64
C ILE A 99 5.66 0.91 1.09
N VAL A 100 6.01 2.05 0.49
CA VAL A 100 7.05 2.95 0.98
C VAL A 100 6.40 4.21 1.53
N LEU A 101 6.50 4.39 2.85
CA LEU A 101 6.01 5.54 3.58
C LEU A 101 7.09 6.63 3.62
N THR A 102 6.70 7.86 3.34
CA THR A 102 7.51 9.07 3.48
C THR A 102 6.76 10.09 4.33
N HIS A 103 7.43 11.15 4.77
CA HIS A 103 6.79 12.22 5.53
C HIS A 103 7.06 13.59 4.87
N GLN A 104 6.04 14.18 4.27
CA GLN A 104 6.11 15.42 3.51
C GLN A 104 5.06 16.41 4.01
N ASN A 105 5.46 17.67 4.22
CA ASN A 105 4.54 18.75 4.62
C ASN A 105 3.65 18.40 5.84
N GLY A 106 4.22 17.71 6.84
CA GLY A 106 3.50 17.31 8.06
C GLY A 106 2.57 16.10 7.90
N ARG A 107 2.59 15.42 6.76
CA ARG A 107 1.76 14.24 6.49
C ARG A 107 2.62 13.03 6.16
N PHE A 108 2.16 11.85 6.60
CA PHE A 108 2.68 10.58 6.11
C PHE A 108 2.00 10.25 4.77
N LEU A 109 2.81 9.93 3.76
CA LEU A 109 2.35 9.67 2.39
C LEU A 109 3.03 8.45 1.81
N VAL A 110 2.32 7.74 0.94
CA VAL A 110 2.81 6.59 0.19
C VAL A 110 3.49 7.07 -1.08
N ASP A 111 4.76 6.75 -1.21
CA ASP A 111 5.55 7.07 -2.40
C ASP A 111 5.62 5.87 -3.39
N HIS A 112 5.35 4.67 -2.90
CA HIS A 112 5.27 3.44 -3.69
C HIS A 112 4.33 2.43 -3.04
N ALA A 113 3.57 1.70 -3.86
CA ALA A 113 2.74 0.58 -3.43
C ALA A 113 2.73 -0.50 -4.51
N MET A 114 2.86 -1.76 -4.12
CA MET A 114 2.88 -2.88 -5.05
C MET A 114 2.39 -4.17 -4.39
N VAL A 115 1.76 -5.04 -5.19
CA VAL A 115 1.48 -6.44 -4.82
C VAL A 115 1.95 -7.33 -5.97
N PHE A 116 2.78 -8.35 -5.69
CA PHE A 116 3.31 -9.28 -6.70
C PHE A 116 3.55 -10.69 -6.18
#